data_AF-A0A845PWP8-F1
#
_entry.id   AF-A0A845PWP8-F1
#
_cell.length_a   1.000
_cell.length_b   1.000
_cell.length_c   1.000
_cell.angle_alpha   90.00
_cell.angle_beta   90.00
_cell.angle_gamma   90.00
#
_symmetry.space_group_name_H-M   'P 1'
#
loop_
_entity.id
_entity.type
_entity.pdbx_description
1 polymer ?
#
loop_
_entity_poly.entity_id
_entity_poly.type
_entity_poly.pdbx_seq_one_letter_code
_entity_poly.pdbx_strand_id
1 'polypeptide(L)'
;MLNILKKYLIDSQLYVASMATLLTFFCMKERITFHFALILLIFLTYLNGYLYTKYQLRQKIMFCIFFFNLITFIFCVWAIIHKHHPEWLIKWLSILLLGVLYNSSFLYFPIRKIPLIKIFYVALVWALINSWLIMPRLQWDIFFITFCGVSGLILPFDIRDMCHDHIVTFPQIIGIQKTKYLAYFLLLTASIISIFYLPPDFSLPYLTAMLIGSILVYFSSPLNPDLYFSLGVEGVAGLPFLFYLLLKLF
;
A
#
# COMPACT_ATOMS: atom_id res chain seq x y z
N MET A 1 -27.81 0.27 -4.10
CA MET A 1 -26.74 1.10 -3.52
C MET A 1 -25.43 0.32 -3.32
N LEU A 2 -25.45 -0.88 -2.72
CA LEU A 2 -24.25 -1.71 -2.48
C LEU A 2 -23.45 -2.04 -3.77
N ASN A 3 -24.13 -2.38 -4.87
CA ASN A 3 -23.48 -2.69 -6.15
C ASN A 3 -22.81 -1.48 -6.81
N ILE A 4 -23.29 -0.27 -6.54
CA ILE A 4 -22.70 0.97 -7.06
C ILE A 4 -21.46 1.31 -6.24
N LEU A 5 -21.54 1.23 -4.91
CA LEU A 5 -20.40 1.44 -4.02
C LEU A 5 -19.25 0.45 -4.32
N LYS A 6 -19.58 -0.83 -4.50
CA LYS A 6 -18.61 -1.86 -4.89
C LYS A 6 -17.94 -1.53 -6.22
N LYS A 7 -18.73 -1.26 -7.27
CA LYS A 7 -18.24 -1.02 -8.63
C LYS A 7 -17.43 0.27 -8.79
N TYR A 8 -17.83 1.36 -8.12
CA TYR A 8 -17.25 2.69 -8.35
C TYR A 8 -16.25 3.14 -7.28
N LEU A 9 -16.25 2.53 -6.09
CA LEU A 9 -15.38 2.97 -5.00
C LEU A 9 -14.32 1.92 -4.65
N ILE A 10 -14.74 0.66 -4.50
CA ILE A 10 -13.86 -0.44 -4.10
C ILE A 10 -13.14 -1.01 -5.33
N ASP A 11 -13.88 -1.32 -6.40
CA ASP A 11 -13.30 -1.84 -7.64
C ASP A 11 -12.52 -0.77 -8.43
N SER A 12 -12.69 0.52 -8.14
CA SER A 12 -12.08 1.61 -8.91
C SER A 12 -10.63 1.92 -8.55
N GLN A 13 -10.02 1.18 -7.61
CA GLN A 13 -8.68 1.44 -7.07
C GLN A 13 -8.57 2.75 -6.25
N LEU A 14 -9.59 3.60 -6.26
CA LEU A 14 -9.67 4.81 -5.45
C LEU A 14 -9.62 4.49 -3.96
N TYR A 15 -10.33 3.45 -3.53
CA TYR A 15 -10.32 3.02 -2.13
C TYR A 15 -8.92 2.63 -1.66
N VAL A 16 -8.23 1.75 -2.40
CA VAL A 16 -6.88 1.29 -2.06
C VAL A 16 -5.88 2.44 -2.03
N ALA A 17 -5.91 3.30 -3.04
CA ALA A 17 -5.07 4.50 -3.08
C ALA A 17 -5.35 5.42 -1.89
N SER A 18 -6.62 5.54 -1.48
CA SER A 18 -7.00 6.33 -0.29
C SER A 18 -6.45 5.71 0.99
N MET A 19 -6.59 4.40 1.20
CA MET A 19 -6.08 3.71 2.40
C MET A 19 -4.55 3.81 2.49
N ALA A 20 -3.85 3.63 1.37
CA ALA A 20 -2.40 3.80 1.29
C ALA A 20 -1.98 5.25 1.60
N THR A 21 -2.74 6.22 1.10
CA THR A 21 -2.50 7.65 1.37
C THR A 21 -2.77 7.99 2.83
N LEU A 22 -3.81 7.41 3.46
CA LEU A 22 -4.08 7.59 4.88
C LEU A 22 -2.94 7.03 5.75
N LEU A 23 -2.40 5.86 5.41
CA LEU A 23 -1.20 5.34 6.07
C LEU A 23 -0.02 6.31 5.93
N THR A 24 0.17 6.85 4.73
CA THR A 24 1.23 7.83 4.48
C THR A 24 1.02 9.09 5.30
N PHE A 25 -0.22 9.57 5.40
CA PHE A 25 -0.57 10.74 6.18
C PHE A 25 -0.34 10.50 7.68
N PHE A 26 -0.62 9.30 8.20
CA PHE A 26 -0.25 8.92 9.56
C PHE A 26 1.26 9.05 9.80
N CYS A 27 2.09 8.50 8.91
CA CYS A 27 3.56 8.64 9.01
C CYS A 27 4.04 10.08 8.84
N MET A 28 3.43 10.86 7.93
CA MET A 28 3.74 12.28 7.75
C MET A 28 3.46 13.06 9.02
N LYS A 29 2.27 12.88 9.62
CA LYS A 29 1.82 13.64 10.78
C LYS A 29 2.73 13.44 12.00
N GLU A 30 3.40 12.31 12.09
CA GLU A 30 4.33 11.98 13.16
C GLU A 30 5.68 12.72 13.03
N ARG A 31 6.23 12.86 11.82
CA ARG A 31 7.59 13.43 11.62
C ARG A 31 7.64 14.83 11.01
N ILE A 32 6.66 15.20 10.20
CA ILE A 32 6.72 16.42 9.37
C ILE A 32 5.41 17.21 9.41
N THR A 33 5.52 18.50 9.09
CA THR A 33 4.35 19.36 8.96
C THR A 33 3.51 18.96 7.75
N PHE A 34 2.22 19.24 7.85
CA PHE A 34 1.24 18.89 6.83
C PHE A 34 1.47 19.69 5.53
N HIS A 35 1.57 18.99 4.40
CA HIS A 35 1.68 19.58 3.07
C HIS A 35 0.66 18.93 2.13
N PHE A 36 -0.42 19.66 1.82
CA PHE A 36 -1.50 19.14 0.98
C PHE A 36 -1.03 18.70 -0.42
N ALA A 37 -0.12 19.47 -1.03
CA ALA A 37 0.43 19.16 -2.35
C ALA A 37 1.13 17.80 -2.38
N LEU A 38 1.87 17.46 -1.31
CA LEU A 38 2.56 16.19 -1.18
C LEU A 38 1.59 15.03 -0.98
N ILE A 39 0.53 15.20 -0.19
CA ILE A 39 -0.50 14.17 0.01
C ILE A 39 -1.25 13.90 -1.30
N LEU A 40 -1.61 14.96 -2.04
CA LEU A 40 -2.24 14.82 -3.35
C LEU A 40 -1.32 14.09 -4.33
N LEU A 41 -0.03 14.41 -4.32
CA LEU A 41 0.98 13.72 -5.13
C LEU A 41 1.06 12.24 -4.81
N ILE A 42 1.07 11.87 -3.53
CA ILE A 42 1.12 10.48 -3.07
C ILE A 42 -0.16 9.73 -3.47
N PHE A 43 -1.32 10.34 -3.29
CA PHE A 43 -2.59 9.79 -3.71
C PHE A 43 -2.61 9.49 -5.22
N LEU A 44 -2.19 10.46 -6.04
CA LEU A 44 -2.09 10.27 -7.50
C LEU A 44 -1.06 9.20 -7.86
N THR A 45 0.06 9.11 -7.13
CA THR A 45 1.09 8.09 -7.34
C THR A 45 0.53 6.68 -7.09
N TYR A 46 -0.14 6.45 -5.96
CA TYR A 46 -0.81 5.18 -5.69
C TYR A 46 -1.88 4.88 -6.72
N LEU A 47 -2.78 5.84 -6.98
CA LEU A 47 -3.88 5.68 -7.92
C LEU A 47 -3.40 5.25 -9.31
N ASN A 48 -2.40 5.94 -9.85
CA ASN A 48 -1.82 5.64 -11.16
C ASN A 48 -1.18 4.25 -11.20
N GLY A 49 -0.44 3.87 -10.15
CA GLY A 49 0.18 2.55 -10.05
C GLY A 49 -0.84 1.41 -10.03
N TYR A 50 -1.91 1.56 -9.25
CA TYR A 50 -2.99 0.58 -9.17
C TYR A 50 -3.81 0.51 -10.46
N LEU A 51 -4.16 1.65 -11.05
CA LEU A 51 -4.85 1.70 -12.34
C LEU A 51 -4.04 1.02 -13.44
N TYR A 52 -2.76 1.34 -13.54
CA TYR A 52 -1.85 0.73 -14.52
C TYR A 52 -1.81 -0.80 -14.35
N THR A 53 -1.59 -1.27 -13.12
CA THR A 53 -1.47 -2.71 -12.82
C THR A 53 -2.76 -3.49 -13.09
N LYS A 54 -3.92 -2.92 -12.76
CA LYS A 54 -5.23 -3.57 -12.92
C LYS A 54 -5.64 -3.69 -14.38
N TYR A 55 -5.44 -2.63 -15.16
CA TYR A 55 -5.99 -2.55 -16.51
C TYR A 55 -4.99 -2.89 -17.61
N GLN A 56 -3.73 -3.21 -17.28
CA GLN A 56 -2.62 -3.39 -18.23
C GLN A 56 -2.93 -4.23 -19.49
N LEU A 57 -3.76 -5.27 -19.35
CA LEU A 57 -4.10 -6.18 -20.45
C LEU A 57 -5.33 -5.73 -21.26
N ARG A 58 -6.04 -4.67 -20.85
CA ARG A 58 -7.25 -4.14 -21.51
C ARG A 58 -6.92 -2.92 -22.36
N GLN A 59 -6.48 -3.15 -23.60
CA GLN A 59 -5.95 -2.13 -24.52
C GLN A 59 -6.77 -0.82 -24.59
N LYS A 60 -8.10 -0.90 -24.77
CA LYS A 60 -8.96 0.29 -24.89
C LYS A 60 -8.96 1.16 -23.62
N ILE A 61 -9.02 0.54 -22.44
CA ILE A 61 -9.03 1.24 -21.16
C ILE A 61 -7.61 1.74 -20.84
N MET A 62 -6.57 0.98 -21.23
CA MET A 62 -5.19 1.37 -21.03
C MET A 62 -4.80 2.64 -21.77
N PHE A 63 -5.35 2.89 -22.95
CA PHE A 63 -5.12 4.15 -23.64
C PHE A 63 -5.63 5.33 -22.80
N CYS A 64 -6.86 5.26 -22.28
CA CYS A 64 -7.41 6.30 -21.40
C CYS A 64 -6.56 6.48 -20.12
N ILE A 65 -6.13 5.37 -19.50
CA ILE A 65 -5.27 5.39 -18.32
C ILE A 65 -3.90 5.98 -18.64
N PHE A 66 -3.34 5.72 -19.81
CA PHE A 66 -2.08 6.31 -20.23
C PHE A 66 -2.18 7.83 -20.32
N PHE A 67 -3.22 8.38 -20.95
CA PHE A 67 -3.44 9.83 -20.99
C PHE A 67 -3.67 10.41 -19.60
N PHE A 68 -4.46 9.73 -18.76
CA PHE A 68 -4.66 10.14 -17.37
C PHE A 68 -3.35 10.16 -16.58
N ASN A 69 -2.54 9.11 -16.69
CA ASN A 69 -1.22 9.01 -16.06
C ASN A 69 -0.26 10.08 -16.59
N LEU A 70 -0.32 10.42 -17.89
CA LEU A 70 0.50 11.48 -18.48
C LEU A 70 0.14 12.86 -17.93
N ILE A 71 -1.15 13.18 -17.89
CA ILE A 71 -1.65 14.46 -17.35
C ILE A 71 -1.28 14.59 -15.87
N THR A 72 -1.53 13.55 -15.08
CA THR A 72 -1.20 13.54 -13.66
C THR A 72 0.31 13.56 -13.42
N PHE A 73 1.12 12.93 -14.28
CA PHE A 73 2.58 13.02 -14.24
C PHE A 73 3.05 14.46 -14.45
N ILE A 74 2.58 15.14 -15.50
CA ILE A 74 2.92 16.54 -15.78
C ILE A 74 2.53 17.43 -14.60
N PHE A 75 1.32 17.22 -14.05
CA PHE A 75 0.85 17.94 -12.87
C PHE A 75 1.74 17.70 -11.65
N CYS A 76 2.15 16.45 -11.37
CA CYS A 76 3.02 16.12 -10.25
C CYS A 76 4.43 16.72 -10.42
N VAL A 77 5.01 16.68 -11.62
CA VAL A 77 6.30 17.33 -11.91
C VAL A 77 6.21 18.83 -11.66
N TRP A 78 5.18 19.48 -12.20
CA TRP A 78 4.93 20.91 -11.98
C TRP A 78 4.77 21.23 -10.49
N ALA A 79 3.98 20.44 -9.76
CA ALA A 79 3.76 20.62 -8.33
C ALA A 79 5.06 20.46 -7.52
N ILE A 80 5.89 19.46 -7.83
CA ILE A 80 7.20 19.28 -7.18
C ILE A 80 8.10 20.48 -7.45
N ILE A 81 8.29 20.88 -8.71
CA ILE A 81 9.23 21.95 -9.07
C ILE A 81 8.87 23.29 -8.41
N HIS A 82 7.58 23.62 -8.31
CA HIS A 82 7.13 24.89 -7.75
C HIS A 82 6.91 24.89 -6.23
N LYS A 83 6.71 23.73 -5.60
CA LYS A 83 6.38 23.65 -4.16
C LYS A 83 7.43 22.92 -3.32
N HIS A 84 8.35 22.18 -3.93
CA HIS A 84 9.30 21.31 -3.24
C HIS A 84 10.72 21.43 -3.81
N HIS A 85 11.69 20.88 -3.07
CA HIS A 85 13.08 20.84 -3.50
C HIS A 85 13.30 19.82 -4.63
N PRO A 86 14.28 20.03 -5.53
CA PRO A 86 14.53 19.13 -6.67
C PRO A 86 14.87 17.69 -6.26
N GLU A 87 15.37 17.47 -5.04
CA GLU A 87 15.60 16.13 -4.48
C GLU A 87 14.32 15.27 -4.43
N TRP A 88 13.15 15.89 -4.25
CA TRP A 88 11.87 15.19 -4.18
C TRP A 88 11.47 14.61 -5.53
N LEU A 89 11.87 15.28 -6.63
CA LEU A 89 11.66 14.79 -7.98
C LEU A 89 12.44 13.48 -8.19
N ILE A 90 13.68 13.42 -7.74
CA ILE A 90 14.53 12.22 -7.88
C ILE A 90 13.95 11.06 -7.06
N LYS A 91 13.53 11.32 -5.82
CA LYS A 91 12.87 10.32 -4.97
C LYS A 91 11.59 9.80 -5.63
N TRP A 92 10.75 10.71 -6.12
CA TRP A 92 9.49 10.35 -6.76
C TRP A 92 9.69 9.56 -8.06
N LEU A 93 10.62 9.98 -8.92
CA LEU A 93 11.00 9.24 -10.13
C LEU A 93 11.53 7.84 -9.80
N SER A 94 12.25 7.69 -8.68
CA SER A 94 12.70 6.37 -8.21
C SER A 94 11.51 5.48 -7.82
N ILE A 95 10.50 6.02 -7.13
CA ILE A 95 9.26 5.28 -6.82
C ILE A 95 8.51 4.90 -8.10
N LEU A 96 8.41 5.79 -9.08
CA LEU A 96 7.78 5.49 -10.37
C LEU A 96 8.52 4.38 -11.12
N LEU A 97 9.85 4.42 -11.13
CA LEU A 97 10.67 3.37 -11.73
C LEU A 97 10.39 2.02 -11.06
N LEU A 98 10.33 1.98 -9.73
CA LEU A 98 9.97 0.76 -9.00
C LEU A 98 8.57 0.26 -9.38
N GLY A 99 7.60 1.17 -9.52
CA GLY A 99 6.24 0.82 -9.97
C GLY A 99 6.20 0.22 -11.38
N VAL A 100 6.98 0.75 -12.31
CA VAL A 100 7.12 0.23 -13.68
C VAL A 100 7.72 -1.17 -13.68
N LEU A 101 8.79 -1.39 -12.90
CA LEU A 101 9.44 -2.70 -12.77
C LEU A 101 8.51 -3.80 -12.22
N TYR A 102 7.45 -3.42 -11.49
CA TYR A 102 6.53 -4.38 -10.89
C TYR A 102 5.78 -5.21 -11.92
N ASN A 103 5.12 -4.58 -12.91
CA ASN A 103 4.20 -5.30 -13.78
C ASN A 103 4.29 -4.94 -15.27
N SER A 104 5.16 -4.03 -15.72
CA SER A 104 5.11 -3.54 -17.10
C SER A 104 5.20 -4.62 -18.19
N SER A 105 4.35 -4.50 -19.23
CA SER A 105 4.21 -5.50 -20.32
C SER A 105 5.41 -5.56 -21.25
N PHE A 106 6.21 -4.49 -21.31
CA PHE A 106 7.43 -4.46 -22.10
C PHE A 106 8.61 -5.16 -21.42
N LEU A 107 8.48 -5.50 -20.13
CA LEU A 107 9.51 -6.27 -19.43
C LEU A 107 9.30 -7.76 -19.73
N TYR A 108 10.38 -8.44 -20.08
CA TYR A 108 10.37 -9.89 -20.29
C TYR A 108 10.08 -10.63 -18.97
N PHE A 109 10.71 -10.18 -17.87
CA PHE A 109 10.51 -10.69 -16.51
C PHE A 109 10.08 -9.57 -15.54
N PRO A 110 8.79 -9.18 -15.52
CA PRO A 110 8.27 -8.26 -14.51
C PRO A 110 8.31 -8.92 -13.12
N ILE A 111 8.54 -8.11 -12.08
CA ILE A 111 8.69 -8.61 -10.70
C ILE A 111 7.44 -9.35 -10.21
N ARG A 112 6.26 -8.96 -10.68
CA ARG A 112 4.99 -9.65 -10.40
C ARG A 112 5.03 -11.15 -10.73
N LYS A 113 5.83 -11.56 -11.72
CA LYS A 113 5.97 -12.97 -12.11
C LYS A 113 6.93 -13.78 -11.25
N ILE A 114 7.70 -13.13 -10.37
CA ILE A 114 8.66 -13.82 -9.50
C ILE A 114 7.90 -14.33 -8.26
N PRO A 115 7.84 -15.65 -8.03
CA PRO A 115 7.18 -16.24 -6.87
C PRO A 115 7.66 -15.62 -5.57
N LEU A 116 6.74 -15.44 -4.61
CA LEU A 116 6.99 -14.92 -3.26
C LEU A 116 7.48 -13.47 -3.17
N ILE A 117 8.31 -13.00 -4.11
CA ILE A 117 8.90 -11.66 -4.10
C ILE A 117 7.85 -10.59 -4.40
N LYS A 118 6.84 -10.90 -5.23
CA LYS A 118 5.81 -9.94 -5.65
C LYS A 118 5.17 -9.18 -4.48
N ILE A 119 4.88 -9.86 -3.37
CA ILE A 119 4.19 -9.25 -2.22
C ILE A 119 5.10 -8.35 -1.39
N PHE A 120 6.35 -8.77 -1.17
CA PHE A 120 7.35 -7.96 -0.47
C PHE A 120 7.77 -6.75 -1.30
N TYR A 121 7.74 -6.87 -2.63
CA TYR A 121 8.00 -5.74 -3.50
C TYR A 121 6.95 -4.63 -3.36
N VAL A 122 5.66 -4.98 -3.29
CA VAL A 122 4.61 -3.99 -3.02
C VAL A 122 4.82 -3.33 -1.65
N ALA A 123 5.11 -4.12 -0.62
CA ALA A 123 5.41 -3.59 0.71
C ALA A 123 6.67 -2.69 0.73
N LEU A 124 7.70 -3.01 -0.06
CA LEU A 124 8.90 -2.20 -0.23
C LEU A 124 8.56 -0.82 -0.81
N VAL A 125 7.76 -0.77 -1.87
CA VAL A 125 7.35 0.49 -2.49
C VAL A 125 6.56 1.35 -1.49
N TRP A 126 5.62 0.76 -0.77
CA TRP A 126 4.86 1.45 0.29
C TRP A 126 5.79 1.96 1.41
N ALA A 127 6.72 1.14 1.86
CA ALA A 127 7.70 1.52 2.88
C ALA A 127 8.57 2.68 2.44
N LEU A 128 9.08 2.68 1.21
CA LEU A 128 9.87 3.78 0.65
C LEU A 128 9.04 5.06 0.49
N ILE A 129 7.76 4.96 0.13
CA ILE A 129 6.88 6.13 0.10
C ILE A 129 6.77 6.74 1.50
N ASN A 130 6.49 5.93 2.52
CA ASN A 130 6.24 6.40 3.89
C ASN A 130 7.51 6.84 4.65
N SER A 131 8.68 6.30 4.29
CA SER A 131 9.92 6.53 5.05
C SER A 131 10.97 7.37 4.32
N TRP A 132 10.87 7.48 2.99
CA TRP A 132 11.90 8.14 2.17
C TRP A 132 11.33 9.23 1.29
N LEU A 133 10.28 8.94 0.51
CA LEU A 133 9.71 9.92 -0.41
C LEU A 133 9.24 11.18 0.32
N ILE A 134 8.54 10.99 1.44
CA ILE A 134 7.98 12.08 2.24
C ILE A 134 8.94 12.68 3.26
N MET A 135 10.15 12.13 3.40
CA MET A 135 11.09 12.53 4.44
C MET A 135 12.33 13.16 3.81
N PRO A 136 12.99 14.13 4.47
CA PRO A 136 14.28 14.66 3.99
C PRO A 136 15.33 13.54 3.84
N ARG A 137 15.34 12.59 4.79
CA ARG A 137 16.21 11.41 4.82
C ARG A 137 15.39 10.17 5.12
N LEU A 138 15.88 9.01 4.68
CA LEU A 138 15.26 7.71 4.95
C LEU A 138 15.14 7.47 6.47
N GLN A 139 13.91 7.28 6.94
CA GLN A 139 13.57 6.95 8.34
C GLN A 139 13.43 5.43 8.48
N TRP A 140 14.47 4.77 8.99
CA TRP A 140 14.53 3.29 9.01
C TRP A 140 13.46 2.64 9.90
N ASP A 141 13.10 3.29 11.00
CA ASP A 141 11.99 2.90 11.86
C ASP A 141 10.67 2.86 11.08
N ILE A 142 10.29 3.95 10.42
CA ILE A 142 9.07 4.02 9.59
C ILE A 142 9.13 3.03 8.43
N PHE A 143 10.33 2.83 7.86
CA PHE A 143 10.56 1.85 6.81
C PHE A 143 10.20 0.45 7.29
N PHE A 144 10.79 -0.01 8.40
CA PHE A 144 10.55 -1.37 8.91
C PHE A 144 9.14 -1.55 9.47
N ILE A 145 8.57 -0.55 10.13
CA ILE A 145 7.16 -0.55 10.56
C ILE A 145 6.24 -0.76 9.35
N THR A 146 6.41 0.05 8.31
CA THR A 146 5.57 -0.03 7.10
C THR A 146 5.82 -1.33 6.35
N PHE A 147 7.09 -1.71 6.13
CA PHE A 147 7.46 -2.88 5.36
C PHE A 147 6.90 -4.16 5.99
N CYS A 148 7.10 -4.35 7.30
CA CYS A 148 6.57 -5.51 8.01
C CYS A 148 5.03 -5.48 8.08
N GLY A 149 4.44 -4.33 8.42
CA GLY A 149 2.98 -4.20 8.53
C GLY A 149 2.26 -4.49 7.22
N VAL A 150 2.69 -3.83 6.14
CA VAL A 150 2.10 -4.02 4.80
C VAL A 150 2.36 -5.43 4.27
N SER A 151 3.56 -5.99 4.48
CA SER A 151 3.83 -7.39 4.08
C SER A 151 2.89 -8.37 4.78
N GLY A 152 2.63 -8.18 6.07
CA GLY A 152 1.66 -8.99 6.82
C GLY A 152 0.23 -8.87 6.28
N LEU A 153 -0.20 -7.66 5.92
CA LEU A 153 -1.54 -7.40 5.37
C LEU A 153 -1.70 -7.90 3.93
N ILE A 154 -0.64 -8.08 3.15
CA ILE A 154 -0.73 -8.57 1.77
C ILE A 154 -0.81 -10.10 1.70
N LEU A 155 -0.30 -10.84 2.69
CA LEU A 155 -0.34 -12.31 2.69
C LEU A 155 -1.75 -12.94 2.60
N PRO A 156 -2.82 -12.36 3.18
CA PRO A 156 -4.20 -12.78 2.92
C PRO A 156 -4.60 -12.79 1.44
N PHE A 157 -4.05 -11.89 0.61
CA PHE A 157 -4.33 -11.88 -0.83
C PHE A 157 -3.73 -13.09 -1.53
N ASP A 158 -2.54 -13.53 -1.11
CA ASP A 158 -1.94 -14.78 -1.58
C ASP A 158 -2.83 -15.99 -1.18
N ILE A 159 -3.47 -15.98 0.00
CA ILE A 159 -4.46 -17.00 0.42
C ILE A 159 -5.71 -16.96 -0.46
N ARG A 160 -6.22 -15.77 -0.79
CA ARG A 160 -7.36 -15.61 -1.71
C ARG A 160 -7.05 -16.19 -3.08
N ASP A 161 -5.90 -15.83 -3.63
CA ASP A 161 -5.58 -16.04 -5.05
C ASP A 161 -4.92 -17.41 -5.32
N MET A 162 -4.66 -18.21 -4.29
CA MET A 162 -3.91 -19.47 -4.41
C MET A 162 -4.51 -20.51 -5.37
N CYS A 163 -5.81 -20.44 -5.67
CA CYS A 163 -6.47 -21.34 -6.61
C CYS A 163 -6.49 -20.82 -8.07
N HIS A 164 -6.14 -19.55 -8.27
CA HIS A 164 -6.28 -18.86 -9.56
C HIS A 164 -4.94 -18.32 -10.09
N ASP A 165 -3.96 -18.10 -9.22
CA ASP A 165 -2.65 -17.60 -9.61
C ASP A 165 -1.83 -18.64 -10.36
N HIS A 166 -1.30 -18.23 -11.52
CA HIS A 166 -0.36 -19.03 -12.32
C HIS A 166 1.07 -19.04 -11.76
N ILE A 167 1.34 -18.21 -10.75
CA ILE A 167 2.66 -18.04 -10.13
C ILE A 167 2.57 -18.62 -8.72
N VAL A 168 3.64 -19.28 -8.28
CA VAL A 168 3.67 -19.93 -6.97
C VAL A 168 3.50 -18.91 -5.84
N THR A 169 2.52 -19.12 -4.97
CA THR A 169 2.20 -18.28 -3.80
C THR A 169 2.64 -18.93 -2.49
N PHE A 170 2.74 -18.14 -1.41
CA PHE A 170 3.05 -18.68 -0.08
C PHE A 170 2.15 -19.85 0.35
N PRO A 171 0.81 -19.75 0.34
CA PRO A 171 -0.06 -20.83 0.77
C PRO A 171 0.04 -22.09 -0.10
N GLN A 172 0.50 -22.00 -1.35
CA GLN A 172 0.77 -23.19 -2.17
C GLN A 172 2.03 -23.93 -1.72
N ILE A 173 3.05 -23.23 -1.19
CA ILE A 173 4.31 -23.84 -0.71
C ILE A 173 4.20 -24.33 0.73
N ILE A 174 3.76 -23.46 1.63
CA ILE A 174 3.79 -23.69 3.08
C ILE A 174 2.42 -24.00 3.68
N GLY A 175 1.35 -23.92 2.89
CA GLY A 175 -0.03 -24.10 3.35
C GLY A 175 -0.62 -22.83 3.97
N ILE A 176 -1.96 -22.73 3.95
CA ILE A 176 -2.72 -21.57 4.44
C ILE A 176 -2.34 -21.21 5.88
N GLN A 177 -2.24 -22.20 6.77
CA GLN A 177 -2.00 -21.95 8.18
C GLN A 177 -0.60 -21.35 8.45
N LYS A 178 0.43 -21.84 7.76
CA LYS A 178 1.79 -21.28 7.91
C LYS A 178 1.89 -19.89 7.27
N THR A 179 1.16 -19.63 6.19
CA THR A 179 1.02 -18.27 5.62
C THR A 179 0.39 -17.30 6.63
N LYS A 180 -0.64 -17.72 7.39
CA LYS A 180 -1.20 -16.92 8.47
C LYS A 180 -0.20 -16.66 9.59
N TYR A 181 0.58 -17.68 10.00
CA TYR A 181 1.64 -17.49 11.00
C TYR A 181 2.72 -16.51 10.53
N LEU A 182 3.12 -16.57 9.27
CA LEU A 182 4.04 -15.59 8.69
C LEU A 182 3.45 -14.17 8.73
N ALA A 183 2.17 -14.03 8.38
CA ALA A 183 1.47 -12.74 8.47
C ALA A 183 1.44 -12.21 9.91
N TYR A 184 1.10 -13.04 10.91
CA TYR A 184 1.15 -12.65 12.32
C TYR A 184 2.53 -12.24 12.77
N PHE A 185 3.56 -13.00 12.39
CA PHE A 185 4.93 -12.67 12.72
C PHE A 185 5.30 -11.27 12.20
N LEU A 186 4.94 -10.95 10.96
CA LEU A 186 5.22 -9.65 10.36
C LEU A 186 4.41 -8.51 11.01
N LEU A 187 3.11 -8.70 11.27
CA LEU A 187 2.27 -7.71 11.95
C LEU A 187 2.73 -7.46 13.39
N LEU A 188 3.10 -8.52 14.11
CA LEU A 188 3.64 -8.43 15.47
C LEU A 188 4.98 -7.69 15.47
N THR A 189 5.87 -8.03 14.53
CA THR A 189 7.17 -7.34 14.37
C THR A 189 6.97 -5.85 14.13
N ALA A 190 6.08 -5.48 13.20
CA ALA A 190 5.76 -4.08 12.94
C ALA A 190 5.21 -3.36 14.18
N SER A 191 4.36 -4.04 14.96
CA SER A 191 3.78 -3.50 16.19
C SER A 191 4.82 -3.30 17.29
N ILE A 192 5.75 -4.25 17.46
CA ILE A 192 6.85 -4.15 18.41
C ILE A 192 7.75 -2.97 18.05
N ILE A 193 8.15 -2.84 16.77
CA ILE A 193 8.98 -1.71 16.32
C ILE A 193 8.23 -0.38 16.56
N SER A 194 6.93 -0.34 16.23
CA SER A 194 6.08 0.84 16.48
C SER A 194 6.11 1.28 17.95
N ILE A 195 5.97 0.34 18.90
CA ILE A 195 6.00 0.64 20.34
C ILE A 195 7.35 1.23 20.77
N PHE A 196 8.47 0.75 20.22
CA PHE A 196 9.80 1.22 20.60
C PHE A 196 10.21 2.55 19.96
N TYR A 197 9.71 2.87 18.77
CA TYR A 197 10.20 3.99 17.97
C TYR A 197 9.18 5.12 17.75
N LEU A 198 7.89 4.87 17.98
CA LEU A 198 6.84 5.89 17.85
C LEU A 198 6.33 6.34 19.23
N PRO A 199 5.96 7.63 19.38
CA PRO A 199 5.28 8.11 20.58
C PRO A 199 3.99 7.33 20.84
N PRO A 200 3.52 7.21 22.10
CA PRO A 200 2.28 6.51 22.46
C PRO A 200 1.06 6.94 21.63
N ASP A 201 0.95 8.23 21.32
CA ASP A 201 -0.11 8.81 20.50
C ASP A 201 -0.19 8.23 19.08
N PHE A 202 0.90 7.65 18.57
CA PHE A 202 0.97 7.01 17.26
C PHE A 202 1.07 5.49 17.39
N SER A 203 1.87 4.98 18.33
CA SER A 203 2.06 3.54 18.48
C SER A 203 0.77 2.82 18.89
N LEU A 204 -0.08 3.44 19.72
CA LEU A 204 -1.36 2.87 20.13
C LEU A 204 -2.37 2.77 18.95
N PRO A 205 -2.65 3.83 18.16
CA PRO A 205 -3.44 3.72 16.93
C PRO A 205 -2.91 2.69 15.92
N TYR A 206 -1.59 2.61 15.78
CA TYR A 206 -0.99 1.63 14.89
C TYR A 206 -1.21 0.20 15.40
N LEU A 207 -0.96 -0.04 16.69
CA LEU A 207 -1.15 -1.34 17.33
C LEU A 207 -2.61 -1.82 17.21
N THR A 208 -3.58 -0.94 17.48
CA THR A 208 -5.00 -1.29 17.36
C THR A 208 -5.38 -1.65 15.92
N ALA A 209 -4.85 -0.95 14.92
CA ALA A 209 -5.02 -1.31 13.52
C ALA A 209 -4.41 -2.68 13.20
N MET A 210 -3.18 -2.97 13.66
CA MET A 210 -2.53 -4.26 13.42
C MET A 210 -3.24 -5.43 14.14
N LEU A 211 -3.86 -5.19 15.29
CA LEU A 211 -4.71 -6.18 15.97
C LEU A 211 -5.95 -6.52 15.12
N ILE A 212 -6.62 -5.52 14.56
CA ILE A 212 -7.73 -5.75 13.62
C ILE A 212 -7.24 -6.49 12.38
N GLY A 213 -6.08 -6.10 11.82
CA GLY A 213 -5.43 -6.81 10.73
C GLY A 213 -5.17 -8.28 11.06
N SER A 214 -4.73 -8.59 12.27
CA SER A 214 -4.51 -9.95 12.74
C SER A 214 -5.82 -10.74 12.85
N ILE A 215 -6.91 -10.12 13.29
CA ILE A 215 -8.24 -10.75 13.28
C ILE A 215 -8.66 -11.08 11.84
N LEU A 216 -8.40 -10.19 10.88
CA LEU A 216 -8.68 -10.47 9.46
C LEU A 216 -7.74 -11.53 8.86
N VAL A 217 -6.47 -11.59 9.27
CA VAL A 217 -5.60 -12.70 8.89
C VAL A 217 -6.15 -14.04 9.41
N TYR A 218 -6.74 -14.06 10.62
CA TYR A 218 -7.30 -15.27 11.20
C TYR A 218 -8.42 -15.85 10.34
N PHE A 219 -9.36 -15.00 9.93
CA PHE A 219 -10.53 -15.42 9.15
C PHE A 219 -10.28 -15.50 7.64
N SER A 220 -9.06 -15.20 7.15
CA SER A 220 -8.77 -15.29 5.72
C SER A 220 -8.86 -16.73 5.21
N SER A 221 -9.65 -16.95 4.17
CA SER A 221 -9.82 -18.24 3.49
C SER A 221 -10.03 -17.99 1.99
N PRO A 222 -9.67 -18.94 1.10
CA PRO A 222 -9.95 -18.84 -0.33
C PRO A 222 -11.45 -18.69 -0.66
N LEU A 223 -12.33 -19.05 0.28
CA LEU A 223 -13.80 -18.95 0.13
C LEU A 223 -14.36 -17.57 0.50
N ASN A 224 -13.56 -16.69 1.10
CA ASN A 224 -14.04 -15.38 1.50
C ASN A 224 -14.31 -14.49 0.27
N PRO A 225 -15.37 -13.66 0.29
CA PRO A 225 -15.69 -12.80 -0.85
C PRO A 225 -14.64 -11.71 -1.07
N ASP A 226 -14.50 -11.21 -2.30
CA ASP A 226 -13.53 -10.14 -2.64
C ASP A 226 -13.61 -8.91 -1.73
N LEU A 227 -14.81 -8.57 -1.25
CA LEU A 227 -15.07 -7.46 -0.33
C LEU A 227 -14.29 -7.61 0.99
N TYR A 228 -14.11 -8.85 1.46
CA TYR A 228 -13.35 -9.17 2.66
C TYR A 228 -11.91 -8.67 2.55
N PHE A 229 -11.28 -8.93 1.40
CA PHE A 229 -9.90 -8.55 1.15
C PHE A 229 -9.81 -7.06 0.80
N SER A 230 -10.62 -6.61 -0.16
CA SER A 230 -10.54 -5.23 -0.67
C SER A 230 -10.99 -4.16 0.31
N LEU A 231 -12.10 -4.35 1.03
CA LEU A 231 -12.57 -3.38 2.02
C LEU A 231 -12.06 -3.70 3.42
N GLY A 232 -12.04 -4.98 3.79
CA GLY A 232 -11.55 -5.41 5.10
C GLY A 232 -10.04 -5.28 5.22
N VAL A 233 -9.30 -6.15 4.54
CA VAL A 233 -7.84 -6.25 4.72
C VAL A 233 -7.10 -5.00 4.20
N GLU A 234 -7.40 -4.48 3.00
CA GLU A 234 -6.75 -3.23 2.53
C GLU A 234 -7.16 -2.03 3.38
N GLY A 235 -8.38 -2.04 3.91
CA GLY A 235 -8.90 -0.99 4.80
C GLY A 235 -8.05 -0.80 6.07
N VAL A 236 -7.42 -1.87 6.56
CA VAL A 236 -6.56 -1.82 7.75
C VAL A 236 -5.42 -0.83 7.58
N ALA A 237 -4.88 -0.64 6.38
CA ALA A 237 -3.81 0.32 6.15
C ALA A 237 -4.23 1.76 6.49
N GLY A 238 -5.49 2.13 6.30
CA GLY A 238 -5.99 3.46 6.63
C GLY A 238 -6.34 3.65 8.12
N LEU A 239 -6.53 2.57 8.87
CA LEU A 239 -6.98 2.62 10.26
C LEU A 239 -6.03 3.35 11.23
N PRO A 240 -4.68 3.27 11.15
CA PRO A 240 -3.80 4.00 12.06
C PRO A 240 -4.10 5.50 12.10
N PHE A 241 -4.35 6.11 10.93
CA PHE A 241 -4.71 7.52 10.86
C PHE A 241 -6.10 7.81 11.47
N LEU A 242 -7.08 6.96 11.17
CA LEU A 242 -8.44 7.13 11.68
C LEU A 242 -8.47 6.99 13.21
N PHE A 243 -7.75 6.03 13.77
CA PHE A 243 -7.61 5.87 15.22
C PHE A 243 -6.82 6.99 15.86
N TYR A 244 -5.77 7.50 15.20
CA TYR A 244 -5.08 8.70 15.65
C TYR A 244 -6.03 9.91 15.74
N LEU A 245 -6.87 10.12 14.73
CA LEU A 245 -7.85 11.20 14.76
C LEU A 245 -8.86 11.01 15.90
N LEU A 246 -9.39 9.80 16.09
CA LEU A 246 -10.29 9.50 17.19
C LEU A 246 -9.63 9.78 18.55
N LEU A 247 -8.38 9.36 18.73
CA LEU A 247 -7.62 9.63 19.96
C LEU A 247 -7.41 11.13 20.23
N LYS A 248 -7.37 11.98 19.19
CA LYS A 248 -7.22 13.43 19.33
C LYS A 248 -8.53 14.19 19.51
N LEU A 249 -9.67 13.55 19.26
CA LEU A 249 -10.99 14.15 19.44
C LEU A 249 -11.52 13.99 20.88
N PHE A 250 -10.98 13.06 21.65
CA PHE A 250 -11.33 12.75 23.04
C PHE A 250 -10.14 13.02 23.96
#